data_AF-A0AAU9RIY0-F1
#
_entry.id   AF-A0AAU9RIY0-F1
#
_cell.length_a   1.000
_cell.length_b   1.000
_cell.length_c   1.000
_cell.angle_alpha   90.00
_cell.angle_beta   90.00
_cell.angle_gamma   90.00
#
_symmetry.space_group_name_H-M   'P 1'
#
loop_
_entity.id
_entity.type
_entity.pdbx_description
1 polymer ?
#
loop_
_entity_poly.entity_id
_entity_poly.type
_entity_poly.pdbx_seq_one_letter_code
_entity_poly.pdbx_strand_id
1 'polypeptide(L)'
;KFNSHNSQGRVYINQGRRYVTTISYYSLTHLAKDKPQIHSFRFLSSEMKLVENKFTTTEEDGEDVCRTIEVAPVDKNGFQAPDDEAAAFSVVSGEELNLIPPLNFSMVDNGIFRSGFPDSANFSFLQTLGLRSIIYLCPEPYPESNIQFLKSNGIRLFQFGIEGNKEPFVNIPDHKIRNALKVLLDEKNHPVLIHCKRGKHRTGCLVGCLRKLQKWCLTSIFDEYQRFAAAKARVSDQRFMEIFDVSSLSHIPMSFSCSTS
;
A
#
# COMPACT_ATOMS: atom_id res chain seq x y z
N LYS A 1 -46.29 -35.14 -19.93
CA LYS A 1 -47.30 -34.15 -20.37
C LYS A 1 -46.61 -32.79 -20.43
N PHE A 2 -46.54 -32.20 -21.62
CA PHE A 2 -46.10 -30.82 -21.87
C PHE A 2 -47.19 -29.82 -21.44
N ASN A 3 -46.76 -28.66 -20.92
CA ASN A 3 -47.31 -27.29 -21.07
C ASN A 3 -46.72 -26.43 -19.91
N SER A 4 -45.80 -25.46 -20.07
CA SER A 4 -45.70 -24.24 -20.91
C SER A 4 -46.24 -22.96 -20.24
N HIS A 5 -45.32 -22.00 -20.05
CA HIS A 5 -45.45 -20.54 -19.90
C HIS A 5 -45.94 -19.98 -18.54
N ASN A 6 -45.48 -18.81 -18.05
CA ASN A 6 -44.80 -17.68 -18.71
C ASN A 6 -43.90 -16.89 -17.74
N SER A 7 -42.70 -16.52 -18.18
CA SER A 7 -41.76 -15.62 -17.50
C SER A 7 -41.75 -14.27 -18.23
N GLN A 8 -42.11 -13.18 -17.57
CA GLN A 8 -41.87 -11.83 -18.11
C GLN A 8 -40.57 -11.26 -17.55
N GLY A 9 -39.50 -11.33 -18.34
CA GLY A 9 -38.27 -10.56 -18.15
C GLY A 9 -38.22 -9.41 -19.16
N ARG A 10 -37.97 -8.18 -18.69
CA ARG A 10 -37.65 -7.05 -19.56
C ARG A 10 -36.16 -7.10 -19.92
N VAL A 11 -35.86 -7.06 -21.22
CA VAL A 11 -34.52 -7.03 -21.79
C VAL A 11 -34.13 -5.57 -22.04
N TYR A 12 -33.01 -5.11 -21.49
CA TYR A 12 -32.35 -3.89 -21.93
C TYR A 12 -31.09 -4.29 -22.72
N ILE A 13 -30.98 -3.80 -23.95
CA ILE A 13 -29.85 -4.03 -24.85
C ILE A 13 -28.94 -2.81 -24.78
N ASN A 14 -27.72 -2.97 -24.29
CA ASN A 14 -26.60 -2.11 -24.67
C ASN A 14 -25.34 -2.99 -24.86
N GLN A 15 -24.52 -2.63 -25.84
CA GLN A 15 -23.59 -3.48 -26.55
C GLN A 15 -22.40 -3.95 -25.69
N GLY A 16 -22.08 -5.26 -25.77
CA GLY A 16 -20.69 -5.73 -25.72
C GLY A 16 -20.11 -6.24 -24.39
N ARG A 17 -20.61 -7.39 -23.90
CA ARG A 17 -19.89 -8.56 -23.30
C ARG A 17 -20.70 -9.18 -22.15
N ARG A 18 -20.92 -10.49 -22.25
CA ARG A 18 -21.84 -11.29 -21.42
C ARG A 18 -21.24 -11.63 -20.06
N TYR A 19 -21.96 -11.34 -18.98
CA TYR A 19 -21.89 -12.08 -17.71
C TYR A 19 -23.32 -12.45 -17.31
N VAL A 20 -23.59 -13.75 -17.16
CA VAL A 20 -24.85 -14.25 -16.59
C VAL A 20 -24.60 -14.44 -15.10
N THR A 21 -25.10 -13.53 -14.27
CA THR A 21 -25.11 -13.72 -12.81
C THR A 21 -26.42 -14.38 -12.42
N THR A 22 -26.37 -15.66 -12.05
CA THR A 22 -27.49 -16.35 -11.42
C THR A 22 -27.49 -15.99 -9.93
N ILE A 23 -28.51 -15.28 -9.47
CA ILE A 23 -28.75 -15.03 -8.04
C ILE A 23 -29.58 -16.20 -7.50
N SER A 24 -28.97 -17.07 -6.69
CA SER A 24 -29.69 -18.08 -5.91
C SER A 24 -29.99 -17.53 -4.52
N TYR A 25 -31.28 -17.30 -4.22
CA TYR A 25 -31.75 -17.05 -2.86
C TYR A 25 -31.86 -18.39 -2.13
N TYR A 26 -31.09 -18.58 -1.05
CA TYR A 26 -31.33 -19.64 -0.10
C TYR A 26 -32.08 -19.07 1.11
N SER A 27 -33.32 -19.51 1.30
CA SER A 27 -34.07 -19.41 2.55
C SER A 27 -34.00 -20.77 3.23
N LEU A 28 -33.54 -20.83 4.48
CA LEU A 28 -33.63 -22.03 5.30
C LEU A 28 -34.12 -21.65 6.70
N THR A 29 -35.41 -21.95 6.92
CA THR A 29 -36.07 -22.01 8.21
C THR A 29 -36.08 -23.47 8.70
N HIS A 30 -35.74 -23.63 9.99
CA HIS A 30 -36.00 -24.74 10.93
C HIS A 30 -35.80 -26.23 10.55
N LEU A 31 -34.99 -26.94 11.35
CA LEU A 31 -35.47 -28.12 12.10
C LEU A 31 -34.59 -28.43 13.32
N ALA A 32 -35.25 -28.87 14.40
CA ALA A 32 -34.76 -29.04 15.76
C ALA A 32 -34.14 -30.42 16.06
N LYS A 33 -33.54 -30.50 17.27
CA LYS A 33 -33.45 -31.63 18.24
C LYS A 33 -32.03 -32.12 18.54
N ASP A 34 -31.54 -31.79 19.75
CA ASP A 34 -31.16 -32.76 20.80
C ASP A 34 -30.23 -32.15 21.88
N LYS A 35 -30.70 -32.22 23.14
CA LYS A 35 -29.93 -32.24 24.40
C LYS A 35 -30.52 -33.41 25.22
N PRO A 36 -29.72 -34.22 25.92
CA PRO A 36 -29.29 -33.87 27.29
C PRO A 36 -27.83 -34.31 27.59
N GLN A 37 -27.12 -33.73 28.55
CA GLN A 37 -27.11 -34.19 29.94
C GLN A 37 -26.43 -33.14 30.83
N ILE A 38 -26.90 -33.10 32.07
CA ILE A 38 -26.62 -32.15 33.14
C ILE A 38 -25.55 -32.75 34.05
N HIS A 39 -24.59 -31.94 34.50
CA HIS A 39 -24.05 -32.04 35.85
C HIS A 39 -24.04 -30.64 36.47
N SER A 40 -24.59 -30.60 37.68
CA SER A 40 -24.85 -29.50 38.61
C SER A 40 -23.56 -28.75 39.03
N PHE A 41 -23.57 -27.51 39.52
CA PHE A 41 -24.22 -27.05 40.76
C PHE A 41 -24.05 -25.52 40.96
N ARG A 42 -24.98 -24.96 41.76
CA ARG A 42 -24.97 -23.70 42.54
C ARG A 42 -25.50 -22.42 41.90
N PHE A 43 -26.74 -22.12 42.29
CA PHE A 43 -27.32 -20.79 42.38
C PHE A 43 -26.54 -19.91 43.36
N LEU A 44 -26.25 -18.67 42.96
CA LEU A 44 -26.24 -17.51 43.84
C LEU A 44 -26.84 -16.32 43.08
N SER A 45 -27.85 -15.73 43.71
CA SER A 45 -28.57 -14.52 43.34
C SER A 45 -27.66 -13.29 43.38
N SER A 46 -27.70 -12.41 42.37
CA SER A 46 -27.67 -10.96 42.60
C SER A 46 -28.03 -10.16 41.32
N GLU A 47 -29.11 -9.40 41.46
CA GLU A 47 -29.53 -8.14 40.82
C GLU A 47 -28.72 -7.56 39.64
N MET A 48 -29.47 -7.27 38.56
CA MET A 48 -29.13 -6.27 37.54
C MET A 48 -29.07 -4.87 38.20
N LYS A 49 -27.91 -4.22 38.16
CA LYS A 49 -27.80 -2.76 38.27
C LYS A 49 -27.36 -2.18 36.93
N LEU A 50 -28.21 -1.30 36.39
CA LEU A 50 -27.82 -0.26 35.45
C LEU A 50 -26.71 0.57 36.11
N VAL A 51 -25.55 0.64 35.45
CA VAL A 51 -24.55 1.64 35.72
C VAL A 51 -24.35 2.41 34.43
N GLU A 52 -24.99 3.57 34.34
CA GLU A 52 -24.44 4.68 33.56
C GLU A 52 -23.09 5.02 34.19
N ASN A 53 -22.02 4.98 33.40
CA ASN A 53 -20.82 5.76 33.72
C ASN A 53 -20.06 6.14 32.46
N LYS A 54 -20.24 7.43 32.14
CA LYS A 54 -19.20 8.44 31.99
C LYS A 54 -18.14 8.20 30.90
N PHE A 55 -18.33 8.97 29.84
CA PHE A 55 -17.33 9.38 28.87
C PHE A 55 -16.04 9.86 29.57
N THR A 56 -14.93 9.16 29.34
CA THR A 56 -13.59 9.70 29.52
C THR A 56 -12.74 9.20 28.37
N THR A 57 -12.37 10.14 27.51
CA THR A 57 -11.30 10.03 26.52
C THR A 57 -10.02 9.64 27.23
N THR A 58 -9.46 8.50 26.86
CA THR A 58 -8.04 8.21 27.05
C THR A 58 -7.45 8.04 25.66
N GLU A 59 -6.73 9.07 25.23
CA GLU A 59 -5.80 8.99 24.12
C GLU A 59 -4.76 7.92 24.48
N GLU A 60 -4.84 6.77 23.82
CA GLU A 60 -3.75 5.80 23.82
C GLU A 60 -2.76 6.26 22.73
N ASP A 61 -1.87 7.16 23.13
CA ASP A 61 -0.62 7.44 22.41
C ASP A 61 0.29 6.21 22.49
N GLY A 62 0.00 5.24 21.62
CA GLY A 62 0.98 4.21 21.27
C GLY A 62 1.97 4.81 20.28
N GLU A 63 3.18 5.14 20.74
CA GLU A 63 4.32 5.48 19.88
C GLU A 63 4.66 4.29 18.97
N ASP A 64 3.96 4.20 17.83
CA ASP A 64 4.28 3.29 16.74
C ASP A 64 5.53 3.85 16.02
N VAL A 65 6.71 3.46 16.51
CA VAL A 65 8.01 3.95 16.04
C VAL A 65 8.19 3.68 14.54
N CYS A 66 8.29 4.74 13.75
CA CYS A 66 8.84 4.68 12.40
C CYS A 66 10.30 4.24 12.49
N ARG A 67 10.63 3.06 11.93
CA ARG A 67 12.03 2.64 11.83
C ARG A 67 12.65 3.35 10.63
N THR A 68 13.31 4.46 10.91
CA THR A 68 14.24 5.06 9.95
C THR A 68 15.58 4.37 10.14
N ILE A 69 16.03 3.66 9.12
CA ILE A 69 17.40 3.12 9.11
C ILE A 69 18.24 4.17 8.37
N GLU A 70 18.82 5.10 9.14
CA GLU A 70 19.91 5.93 8.64
C GLU A 70 21.16 5.06 8.60
N VAL A 71 21.63 4.75 7.39
CA VAL A 71 22.82 3.94 7.20
C VAL A 71 23.92 4.82 6.64
N ALA A 72 24.94 5.04 7.47
CA ALA A 72 26.13 5.78 7.10
C ALA A 72 26.86 5.06 5.93
N PRO A 73 27.46 5.81 5.00
CA PRO A 73 28.32 5.23 3.98
C PRO A 73 29.50 4.51 4.63
N VAL A 74 29.89 3.37 4.08
CA VAL A 74 31.15 2.70 4.45
C VAL A 74 32.28 3.48 3.79
N ASP A 75 33.18 4.03 4.61
CA ASP A 75 34.39 4.71 4.14
C ASP A 75 35.22 3.78 3.25
N LYS A 76 35.32 4.12 1.97
CA LYS A 76 36.30 3.54 1.04
C LYS A 76 37.61 4.31 1.13
N ASN A 77 38.22 4.38 2.31
CA ASN A 77 39.55 4.98 2.45
C ASN A 77 40.56 3.90 2.80
N GLY A 78 41.19 3.38 1.75
CA GLY A 78 42.27 2.40 1.88
C GLY A 78 42.87 1.96 0.56
N PHE A 79 43.10 2.86 -0.41
CA PHE A 79 44.10 2.65 -1.47
C PHE A 79 44.60 4.01 -1.97
N GLN A 80 45.92 4.23 -1.84
CA GLN A 80 46.61 5.42 -2.33
C GLN A 80 46.57 5.47 -3.86
N ALA A 81 46.31 6.67 -4.38
CA ALA A 81 46.44 7.00 -5.79
C ALA A 81 47.92 7.03 -6.23
N PRO A 82 48.18 6.77 -7.52
CA PRO A 82 49.11 7.61 -8.25
C PRO A 82 48.50 8.15 -9.55
N ASP A 83 48.55 9.49 -9.65
CA ASP A 83 49.04 10.34 -10.74
C ASP A 83 48.60 10.07 -12.20
N ASP A 84 47.90 11.08 -12.73
CA ASP A 84 47.88 11.61 -14.10
C ASP A 84 48.21 10.68 -15.28
N GLU A 85 47.16 10.17 -15.95
CA GLU A 85 47.12 10.15 -17.41
C GLU A 85 45.67 10.17 -17.90
N ALA A 86 45.39 11.04 -18.88
CA ALA A 86 44.09 11.20 -19.52
C ALA A 86 43.71 9.93 -20.31
N ALA A 87 43.16 8.94 -19.62
CA ALA A 87 42.64 7.73 -20.23
C ALA A 87 41.18 7.96 -20.65
N ALA A 88 41.02 8.02 -21.98
CA ALA A 88 39.81 7.82 -22.77
C ALA A 88 38.54 7.42 -21.99
N PHE A 89 37.49 8.20 -22.20
CA PHE A 89 36.11 7.79 -21.96
C PHE A 89 35.88 6.46 -22.70
N SER A 90 36.02 5.34 -21.99
CA SER A 90 35.71 4.03 -22.55
C SER A 90 34.22 4.08 -22.83
N VAL A 91 33.87 4.25 -24.10
CA VAL A 91 32.54 3.93 -24.60
C VAL A 91 32.31 2.50 -24.15
N VAL A 92 31.54 2.33 -23.08
CA VAL A 92 31.09 1.00 -22.66
C VAL A 92 30.23 0.54 -23.82
N SER A 93 30.82 -0.32 -24.65
CA SER A 93 30.12 -1.06 -25.68
C SER A 93 28.87 -1.62 -25.07
N GLY A 94 27.72 -1.39 -25.71
CA GLY A 94 26.40 -1.76 -25.22
C GLY A 94 26.25 -3.26 -24.99
N GLU A 95 26.80 -3.75 -23.89
CA GLU A 95 26.18 -4.84 -23.17
C GLU A 95 24.81 -4.29 -22.79
N GLU A 96 23.76 -4.84 -23.38
CA GLU A 96 22.38 -4.59 -22.99
C GLU A 96 22.31 -4.72 -21.46
N LEU A 97 22.35 -3.59 -20.75
CA LEU A 97 22.02 -3.59 -19.35
C LEU A 97 20.59 -4.09 -19.30
N ASN A 98 20.41 -5.35 -18.92
CA ASN A 98 19.10 -5.95 -18.72
C ASN A 98 18.47 -5.25 -17.51
N LEU A 99 17.88 -4.08 -17.77
CA LEU A 99 17.21 -3.24 -16.80
C LEU A 99 15.80 -3.79 -16.60
N ILE A 100 15.63 -4.62 -15.58
CA ILE A 100 14.35 -5.24 -15.26
C ILE A 100 13.67 -4.41 -14.17
N PRO A 101 12.60 -3.64 -14.48
CA PRO A 101 11.88 -2.92 -13.44
C PRO A 101 11.21 -3.89 -12.46
N PRO A 102 11.07 -3.52 -11.17
CA PRO A 102 10.34 -4.34 -10.21
C PRO A 102 8.89 -4.59 -10.64
N LEU A 103 8.30 -5.64 -10.08
CA LEU A 103 6.88 -5.95 -10.25
C LEU A 103 6.02 -4.68 -10.05
N ASN A 104 5.04 -4.42 -10.92
CA ASN A 104 4.10 -3.29 -10.76
C ASN A 104 4.80 -1.91 -10.65
N PHE A 105 6.00 -1.75 -11.19
CA PHE A 105 6.68 -0.45 -11.23
C PHE A 105 5.92 0.58 -12.07
N SER A 106 5.84 1.82 -11.58
CA SER A 106 5.34 2.99 -12.32
C SER A 106 5.83 4.28 -11.68
N MET A 107 5.96 5.34 -12.46
CA MET A 107 6.00 6.69 -11.93
C MET A 107 4.61 7.08 -11.40
N VAL A 108 4.56 7.72 -10.24
CA VAL A 108 3.34 8.29 -9.65
C VAL A 108 3.30 9.79 -9.92
N ASP A 109 4.41 10.45 -9.66
CA ASP A 109 4.62 11.87 -9.91
C ASP A 109 6.10 12.14 -10.13
N ASN A 110 6.47 13.37 -10.45
CA ASN A 110 7.86 13.77 -10.59
C ASN A 110 8.65 13.42 -9.31
N GLY A 111 9.71 12.61 -9.47
CA GLY A 111 10.50 12.13 -8.34
C GLY A 111 9.81 11.11 -7.42
N ILE A 112 8.58 10.69 -7.70
CA ILE A 112 7.82 9.72 -6.90
C ILE A 112 7.52 8.47 -7.74
N PHE A 113 8.01 7.34 -7.30
CA PHE A 113 7.81 6.05 -7.94
C PHE A 113 7.03 5.08 -7.04
N ARG A 114 6.35 4.11 -7.65
CA ARG A 114 5.70 3.00 -6.96
C ARG A 114 6.18 1.67 -7.50
N SER A 115 6.16 0.62 -6.69
CA SER A 115 6.34 -0.77 -7.14
C SER A 115 5.84 -1.82 -6.14
N GLY A 116 5.91 -3.08 -6.54
CA GLY A 116 5.97 -4.25 -5.67
C GLY A 116 7.35 -4.44 -5.06
N PHE A 117 7.61 -5.57 -4.43
CA PHE A 117 8.85 -5.78 -3.70
C PHE A 117 10.03 -5.92 -4.67
N PRO A 118 11.06 -5.06 -4.62
CA PRO A 118 12.23 -5.20 -5.48
C PRO A 118 13.11 -6.38 -5.04
N ASP A 119 13.67 -7.10 -6.01
CA ASP A 119 14.70 -8.12 -5.78
C ASP A 119 16.02 -7.74 -6.47
N SER A 120 17.02 -8.61 -6.35
CA SER A 120 18.35 -8.38 -6.90
C SER A 120 18.38 -8.22 -8.42
N ALA A 121 17.42 -8.81 -9.15
CA ALA A 121 17.33 -8.63 -10.59
C ALA A 121 16.90 -7.21 -10.98
N ASN A 122 16.30 -6.46 -10.05
CA ASN A 122 15.84 -5.09 -10.29
C ASN A 122 16.87 -4.01 -9.90
N PHE A 123 17.96 -4.37 -9.24
CA PHE A 123 18.90 -3.39 -8.66
C PHE A 123 19.57 -2.51 -9.72
N SER A 124 19.92 -3.07 -10.88
CA SER A 124 20.46 -2.31 -12.01
C SER A 124 19.48 -1.22 -12.48
N PHE A 125 18.20 -1.56 -12.62
CA PHE A 125 17.14 -0.60 -12.95
C PHE A 125 16.92 0.43 -11.85
N LEU A 126 16.94 0.03 -10.57
CA LEU A 126 16.75 0.98 -9.47
C LEU A 126 17.90 1.99 -9.35
N GLN A 127 19.12 1.60 -9.73
CA GLN A 127 20.27 2.53 -9.78
C GLN A 127 20.06 3.64 -10.79
N THR A 128 19.43 3.36 -11.94
CA THR A 128 19.19 4.39 -12.97
C THR A 128 18.20 5.46 -12.52
N LEU A 129 17.40 5.19 -11.48
CA LEU A 129 16.43 6.16 -10.94
C LEU A 129 17.06 7.21 -10.01
N GLY A 130 18.30 6.99 -9.56
CA GLY A 130 18.98 7.90 -8.62
C GLY A 130 18.20 8.07 -7.30
N LEU A 131 17.60 6.99 -6.80
CA LEU A 131 16.78 7.03 -5.59
C LEU A 131 17.57 7.57 -4.41
N ARG A 132 16.96 8.48 -3.64
CA ARG A 132 17.48 8.97 -2.37
C ARG A 132 16.86 8.25 -1.19
N SER A 133 15.61 7.80 -1.35
CA SER A 133 14.90 7.08 -0.29
C SER A 133 13.91 6.04 -0.80
N ILE A 134 13.54 5.13 0.09
CA ILE A 134 12.49 4.13 -0.11
C ILE A 134 11.51 4.18 1.05
N ILE A 135 10.22 4.19 0.72
CA ILE A 135 9.12 3.98 1.66
C ILE A 135 8.65 2.53 1.56
N TYR A 136 8.91 1.75 2.61
CA TYR A 136 8.57 0.33 2.69
C TYR A 136 7.41 0.11 3.64
N LEU A 137 6.30 -0.43 3.11
CA LEU A 137 5.03 -0.48 3.83
C LEU A 137 4.71 -1.83 4.50
N CYS A 138 5.67 -2.76 4.59
CA CYS A 138 5.42 -4.07 5.20
C CYS A 138 6.12 -4.21 6.56
N PRO A 139 5.53 -4.95 7.53
CA PRO A 139 6.08 -5.10 8.88
C PRO A 139 7.31 -6.00 8.93
N GLU A 140 7.49 -6.87 7.95
CA GLU A 140 8.59 -7.83 7.90
C GLU A 140 9.95 -7.11 7.77
N PRO A 141 11.02 -7.61 8.41
CA PRO A 141 12.37 -7.07 8.23
C PRO A 141 12.77 -6.98 6.76
N TYR A 142 13.55 -5.95 6.41
CA TYR A 142 14.04 -5.79 5.05
C TYR A 142 15.14 -6.84 4.76
N PRO A 143 15.13 -7.54 3.60
CA PRO A 143 16.13 -8.56 3.28
C PRO A 143 17.55 -8.00 3.23
N GLU A 144 18.54 -8.77 3.70
CA GLU A 144 19.93 -8.30 3.82
C GLU A 144 20.53 -7.88 2.48
N SER A 145 20.24 -8.62 1.40
CA SER A 145 20.69 -8.27 0.04
C SER A 145 20.20 -6.88 -0.38
N ASN A 146 18.97 -6.54 -0.01
CA ASN A 146 18.38 -5.24 -0.32
C ASN A 146 18.97 -4.17 0.60
N ILE A 147 19.17 -4.46 1.90
CA ILE A 147 19.84 -3.54 2.82
C ILE A 147 21.24 -3.18 2.31
N GLN A 148 22.01 -4.17 1.85
CA GLN A 148 23.34 -3.94 1.28
C GLN A 148 23.27 -3.06 0.04
N PHE A 149 22.31 -3.31 -0.85
CA PHE A 149 22.06 -2.42 -2.00
C PHE A 149 21.75 -0.98 -1.57
N LEU A 150 20.88 -0.78 -0.57
CA LEU A 150 20.57 0.57 -0.08
C LEU A 150 21.81 1.27 0.48
N LYS A 151 22.61 0.57 1.30
CA LYS A 151 23.86 1.08 1.86
C LYS A 151 24.84 1.50 0.78
N SER A 152 25.09 0.65 -0.22
CA SER A 152 26.05 0.92 -1.28
C SER A 152 25.65 2.08 -2.20
N ASN A 153 24.36 2.43 -2.26
CA ASN A 153 23.85 3.53 -3.08
C ASN A 153 23.40 4.75 -2.25
N GLY A 154 23.64 4.77 -0.93
CA GLY A 154 23.27 5.90 -0.07
C GLY A 154 21.75 6.13 0.06
N ILE A 155 20.94 5.07 -0.06
CA ILE A 155 19.48 5.15 -0.08
C ILE A 155 18.95 4.99 1.34
N ARG A 156 18.12 5.94 1.81
CA ARG A 156 17.48 5.88 3.14
C ARG A 156 16.23 5.00 3.11
N LEU A 157 16.03 4.18 4.13
CA LEU A 157 14.81 3.35 4.26
C LEU A 157 13.90 3.89 5.36
N PHE A 158 12.65 4.19 4.98
CA PHE A 158 11.57 4.53 5.89
C PHE A 158 10.57 3.37 5.94
N GLN A 159 10.48 2.67 7.08
CA GLN A 159 9.59 1.52 7.22
C GLN A 159 8.33 1.87 8.03
N PHE A 160 7.17 1.68 7.40
CA PHE A 160 5.84 1.81 8.01
C PHE A 160 5.11 0.47 7.93
N GLY A 161 5.29 -0.38 8.95
CA GLY A 161 4.77 -1.74 8.93
C GLY A 161 3.25 -1.82 8.98
N ILE A 162 2.59 -2.04 7.83
CA ILE A 162 1.14 -2.26 7.75
C ILE A 162 0.86 -3.75 7.55
N GLU A 163 0.07 -4.34 8.45
CA GLU A 163 -0.24 -5.76 8.44
C GLU A 163 -0.93 -6.23 7.14
N GLY A 164 -0.52 -7.41 6.68
CA GLY A 164 -0.97 -7.99 5.42
C GLY A 164 -2.19 -8.90 5.56
N ASN A 165 -3.35 -8.37 5.96
CA ASN A 165 -4.56 -9.20 6.09
C ASN A 165 -5.29 -9.43 4.77
N LYS A 166 -6.02 -10.54 4.68
CA LYS A 166 -6.99 -10.84 3.60
C LYS A 166 -8.36 -10.30 4.00
N GLU A 167 -9.19 -9.95 3.02
CA GLU A 167 -10.60 -9.65 3.29
C GLU A 167 -11.29 -10.85 3.96
N PRO A 168 -12.21 -10.61 4.92
CA PRO A 168 -12.81 -9.32 5.30
C PRO A 168 -12.06 -8.51 6.37
N PHE A 169 -11.00 -9.05 6.99
CA PHE A 169 -10.34 -8.45 8.16
C PHE A 169 -9.19 -7.47 7.80
N VAL A 170 -9.33 -6.76 6.68
CA VAL A 170 -8.33 -5.79 6.22
C VAL A 170 -8.46 -4.51 7.04
N ASN A 171 -7.41 -4.17 7.78
CA ASN A 171 -7.31 -2.87 8.45
C ASN A 171 -6.04 -2.16 7.95
N ILE A 172 -6.22 -1.00 7.31
CA ILE A 172 -5.11 -0.12 6.96
C ILE A 172 -5.11 1.00 8.00
N PRO A 173 -4.11 1.04 8.90
CA PRO A 173 -4.05 2.02 9.96
C PRO A 173 -3.81 3.42 9.39
N ASP A 174 -4.72 4.36 9.71
CA ASP A 174 -4.66 5.77 9.27
C ASP A 174 -3.32 6.41 9.61
N HIS A 175 -2.85 6.25 10.85
CA HIS A 175 -1.64 6.91 11.34
C HIS A 175 -0.39 6.48 10.56
N LYS A 176 -0.29 5.20 10.15
CA LYS A 176 0.86 4.73 9.36
C LYS A 176 0.85 5.31 7.95
N ILE A 177 -0.32 5.41 7.32
CA ILE A 177 -0.46 6.08 6.02
C ILE A 177 -0.15 7.57 6.14
N ARG A 178 -0.64 8.22 7.19
CA ARG A 178 -0.38 9.64 7.47
C ARG A 178 1.11 9.93 7.66
N ASN A 179 1.81 9.11 8.43
CA ASN A 179 3.25 9.27 8.66
C ASN A 179 4.07 8.96 7.39
N ALA A 180 3.69 7.93 6.62
CA ALA A 180 4.30 7.67 5.33
C ALA A 180 4.08 8.84 4.35
N LEU A 181 2.90 9.45 4.37
CA LEU A 181 2.58 10.59 3.51
C LEU A 181 3.39 11.84 3.89
N LYS A 182 3.68 12.08 5.17
CA LYS A 182 4.60 13.15 5.60
C LYS A 182 6.00 12.98 5.01
N VAL A 183 6.57 11.77 5.05
CA VAL A 183 7.87 11.47 4.44
C VAL A 183 7.82 11.64 2.93
N LEU A 184 6.73 11.19 2.31
CA LEU A 184 6.52 11.28 0.87
C LEU A 184 6.41 12.73 0.37
N LEU A 185 5.83 13.63 1.16
CA LEU A 185 5.66 15.04 0.80
C LEU A 185 6.92 15.89 1.01
N ASP A 186 7.91 15.39 1.76
CA ASP A 186 9.19 16.09 1.93
C ASP A 186 10.11 15.86 0.72
N GLU A 187 10.30 16.90 -0.09
CA GLU A 187 11.14 16.88 -1.30
C GLU A 187 12.59 16.48 -1.03
N LYS A 188 13.08 16.67 0.21
CA LYS A 188 14.44 16.24 0.59
C LYS A 188 14.61 14.73 0.50
N ASN A 189 13.52 13.96 0.45
CA ASN A 189 13.54 12.52 0.30
C ASN A 189 13.49 12.07 -1.18
N HIS A 190 13.27 12.98 -2.14
CA HIS A 190 13.09 12.64 -3.55
C HIS A 190 14.43 12.57 -4.31
N PRO A 191 14.58 11.67 -5.31
CA PRO A 191 13.58 10.72 -5.80
C PRO A 191 13.30 9.56 -4.83
N VAL A 192 12.03 9.18 -4.67
CA VAL A 192 11.55 8.21 -3.68
C VAL A 192 10.79 7.06 -4.33
N LEU A 193 11.05 5.83 -3.88
CA LEU A 193 10.29 4.65 -4.27
C LEU A 193 9.36 4.20 -3.13
N ILE A 194 8.07 4.11 -3.40
CA ILE A 194 7.08 3.52 -2.51
C ILE A 194 6.88 2.06 -2.89
N HIS A 195 6.99 1.14 -1.93
CA HIS A 195 6.62 -0.25 -2.21
C HIS A 195 6.05 -1.01 -1.02
N CYS A 196 5.36 -2.09 -1.37
CA CYS A 196 4.98 -3.16 -0.45
C CYS A 196 5.26 -4.50 -1.13
N LYS A 197 4.66 -5.60 -0.66
CA LYS A 197 4.87 -6.93 -1.29
C LYS A 197 4.55 -6.97 -2.78
N ARG A 198 3.43 -6.39 -3.22
CA ARG A 198 2.95 -6.46 -4.62
C ARG A 198 2.68 -5.10 -5.27
N GLY A 199 2.85 -4.00 -4.52
CA GLY A 199 2.56 -2.66 -5.03
C GLY A 199 1.08 -2.42 -5.33
N LYS A 200 0.17 -3.11 -4.62
CA LYS A 200 -1.28 -3.08 -4.86
C LYS A 200 -2.04 -2.36 -3.76
N HIS A 201 -2.23 -3.02 -2.62
CA HIS A 201 -3.12 -2.57 -1.53
C HIS A 201 -2.51 -1.41 -0.74
N ARG A 202 -1.50 -1.69 0.10
CA ARG A 202 -0.82 -0.68 0.95
C ARG A 202 -0.26 0.49 0.14
N THR A 203 0.50 0.18 -0.91
CA THR A 203 1.01 1.19 -1.85
C THR A 203 -0.12 1.95 -2.54
N GLY A 204 -1.20 1.28 -2.93
CA GLY A 204 -2.35 1.91 -3.57
C GLY A 204 -3.08 2.87 -2.64
N CYS A 205 -3.24 2.54 -1.37
CA CYS A 205 -3.84 3.45 -0.39
C CYS A 205 -2.97 4.68 -0.16
N LEU A 206 -1.65 4.54 0.00
CA LEU A 206 -0.77 5.70 0.15
C LEU A 206 -0.80 6.59 -1.10
N VAL A 207 -0.70 6.00 -2.29
CA VAL A 207 -0.78 6.75 -3.56
C VAL A 207 -2.15 7.42 -3.73
N GLY A 208 -3.24 6.73 -3.41
CA GLY A 208 -4.57 7.33 -3.51
C GLY A 208 -4.81 8.46 -2.51
N CYS A 209 -4.24 8.37 -1.29
CA CYS A 209 -4.23 9.49 -0.35
C CYS A 209 -3.39 10.68 -0.88
N LEU A 210 -2.27 10.43 -1.55
CA LEU A 210 -1.53 11.46 -2.27
C LEU A 210 -2.39 12.10 -3.37
N ARG A 211 -3.08 11.31 -4.21
CA ARG A 211 -4.00 11.85 -5.24
C ARG A 211 -5.13 12.69 -4.66
N LYS A 212 -5.64 12.29 -3.49
CA LYS A 212 -6.64 13.05 -2.76
C LYS A 212 -6.12 14.42 -2.31
N LEU A 213 -4.87 14.49 -1.83
CA LEU A 213 -4.19 15.78 -1.57
C LEU A 213 -4.04 16.61 -2.84
N GLN A 214 -3.76 15.97 -3.97
CA GLN A 214 -3.70 16.59 -5.29
C GLN A 214 -5.09 16.98 -5.84
N LYS A 215 -6.15 16.86 -5.04
CA LYS A 215 -7.53 17.23 -5.39
C LYS A 215 -8.09 16.47 -6.59
N TRP A 216 -7.62 15.24 -6.83
CA TRP A 216 -8.26 14.36 -7.81
C TRP A 216 -9.66 13.96 -7.35
N CYS A 217 -10.58 13.76 -8.28
CA CYS A 217 -11.89 13.21 -7.95
C CYS A 217 -11.77 11.72 -7.56
N LEU A 218 -12.61 11.25 -6.64
CA LEU A 218 -12.57 9.87 -6.13
C LEU A 218 -12.65 8.83 -7.24
N THR A 219 -13.43 9.09 -8.30
CA THR A 219 -13.54 8.22 -9.47
C THR A 219 -12.18 7.97 -10.13
N SER A 220 -11.40 9.02 -10.38
CA SER A 220 -10.06 8.89 -10.97
C SER A 220 -9.06 8.22 -10.02
N ILE A 221 -9.17 8.49 -8.72
CA ILE A 221 -8.35 7.83 -7.69
C ILE A 221 -8.61 6.31 -7.70
N PHE A 222 -9.89 5.93 -7.71
CA PHE A 222 -10.28 4.53 -7.72
C PHE A 222 -9.91 3.83 -9.03
N ASP A 223 -10.04 4.50 -10.17
CA ASP A 223 -9.58 3.95 -11.46
C ASP A 223 -8.07 3.67 -11.45
N GLU A 224 -7.25 4.62 -10.99
CA GLU A 224 -5.81 4.41 -10.84
C GLU A 224 -5.51 3.24 -9.89
N TYR A 225 -6.14 3.21 -8.71
CA TYR A 225 -5.98 2.11 -7.76
C TYR A 225 -6.32 0.74 -8.38
N GLN A 226 -7.49 0.64 -9.03
CA GLN A 226 -7.98 -0.59 -9.63
C GLN A 226 -7.07 -1.06 -10.77
N ARG A 227 -6.51 -0.14 -11.56
CA ARG A 227 -5.53 -0.46 -12.61
C ARG A 227 -4.32 -1.23 -12.07
N PHE A 228 -3.76 -0.81 -10.93
CA PHE A 228 -2.62 -1.49 -10.32
C PHE A 228 -3.01 -2.73 -9.50
N ALA A 229 -4.16 -2.69 -8.82
CA ALA A 229 -4.63 -3.83 -8.03
C ALA A 229 -5.14 -4.98 -8.92
N ALA A 230 -5.66 -4.67 -10.11
CA ALA A 230 -6.27 -5.57 -11.08
C ALA A 230 -7.32 -6.47 -10.40
N ALA A 231 -7.34 -7.77 -10.72
CA ALA A 231 -8.26 -8.76 -10.13
C ALA A 231 -8.16 -8.95 -8.59
N LYS A 232 -7.29 -8.19 -7.91
CA LYS A 232 -7.15 -8.18 -6.45
C LYS A 232 -7.54 -6.83 -5.83
N ALA A 233 -8.22 -5.94 -6.56
CA ALA A 233 -8.77 -4.71 -6.02
C ALA A 233 -9.71 -5.00 -4.84
N ARG A 234 -9.57 -4.23 -3.76
CA ARG A 234 -10.37 -4.34 -2.55
C ARG A 234 -11.31 -3.14 -2.43
N VAL A 235 -12.51 -3.38 -1.95
CA VAL A 235 -13.46 -2.31 -1.65
C VAL A 235 -13.05 -1.61 -0.35
N SER A 236 -12.49 -2.35 0.62
CA SER A 236 -11.97 -1.79 1.88
C SER A 236 -10.93 -0.68 1.65
N ASP A 237 -10.02 -0.89 0.69
CA ASP A 237 -8.95 0.06 0.37
C ASP A 237 -9.52 1.36 -0.24
N GLN A 238 -10.53 1.24 -1.11
CA GLN A 238 -11.23 2.38 -1.71
C GLN A 238 -12.02 3.15 -0.65
N ARG A 239 -12.72 2.44 0.23
CA ARG A 239 -13.44 3.05 1.34
C ARG A 239 -12.49 3.79 2.29
N PHE A 240 -11.32 3.22 2.58
CA PHE A 240 -10.28 3.89 3.35
C PHE A 240 -9.87 5.22 2.70
N MET A 241 -9.55 5.22 1.40
CA MET A 241 -9.18 6.44 0.66
C MET A 241 -10.30 7.49 0.66
N GLU A 242 -11.55 7.05 0.53
CA GLU A 242 -12.73 7.92 0.57
C GLU A 242 -12.85 8.69 1.90
N ILE A 243 -12.67 8.00 3.03
CA ILE A 243 -12.87 8.57 4.36
C ILE A 243 -11.60 9.19 4.97
N PHE A 244 -10.42 8.93 4.39
CA PHE A 244 -9.15 9.45 4.89
C PHE A 244 -9.14 10.99 4.92
N ASP A 245 -9.00 11.58 6.10
CA ASP A 245 -8.97 13.04 6.24
C ASP A 245 -7.60 13.62 5.92
N VAL A 246 -7.59 14.49 4.91
CA VAL A 246 -6.41 15.19 4.37
C VAL A 246 -6.22 16.59 4.95
N SER A 247 -7.20 17.10 5.72
CA SER A 247 -7.19 18.47 6.25
C SER A 247 -5.93 18.78 7.08
N SER A 248 -5.49 17.84 7.92
CA SER A 248 -4.29 18.01 8.75
C SER A 248 -2.97 18.02 7.97
N LEU A 249 -2.98 17.72 6.67
CA LEU A 249 -1.80 17.72 5.80
C LEU A 249 -1.83 18.85 4.76
N SER A 250 -2.94 19.59 4.63
CA SER A 250 -3.07 20.64 3.60
C SER A 250 -2.19 21.86 3.81
N HIS A 251 -1.62 22.03 5.01
CA HIS A 251 -0.66 23.10 5.30
C HIS A 251 0.76 22.78 4.84
N ILE A 252 1.04 21.54 4.41
CA ILE A 252 2.34 21.16 3.86
C ILE A 252 2.38 21.68 2.42
N PRO A 253 3.22 22.67 2.09
CA PRO A 253 3.32 23.18 0.74
C PRO A 253 3.79 22.05 -0.18
N MET A 254 2.97 21.74 -1.19
CA MET A 254 3.38 20.85 -2.27
C MET A 254 4.05 21.68 -3.35
N SER A 255 5.37 21.58 -3.46
CA SER A 255 6.15 22.09 -4.58
C SER A 255 5.85 21.27 -5.84
N PHE A 256 4.70 21.46 -6.48
CA PHE A 256 4.55 20.90 -7.82
C PHE A 256 5.29 21.78 -8.80
N SER A 257 6.44 21.30 -9.28
CA SER A 257 7.09 21.88 -10.45
C SER A 257 6.24 21.59 -11.67
N CYS A 258 5.31 22.49 -12.00
CA CYS A 258 4.87 22.60 -13.38
C CYS A 258 6.05 23.18 -14.15
N SER A 259 6.80 22.34 -14.85
CA SER A 259 7.72 22.81 -15.87
C SER A 259 6.88 23.47 -16.96
N THR A 260 6.69 24.78 -16.87
CA THR A 260 6.24 25.58 -18.01
C THR A 260 7.29 25.43 -19.10
N SER A 261 7.03 24.55 -20.06
CA SER A 261 7.66 24.55 -21.38
C SER A 261 6.86 25.45 -22.30
#